data_AF-A0AA41BKI9-F1
#
_entry.id   AF-A0AA41BKI9-F1
#
_cell.length_a   1.000
_cell.length_b   1.000
_cell.length_c   1.000
_cell.angle_alpha   90.00
_cell.angle_beta   90.00
_cell.angle_gamma   90.00
#
_symmetry.space_group_name_H-M   'P 1'
#
loop_
_entity.id
_entity.type
_entity.pdbx_description
1 polymer ?
#
loop_
_entity_poly.entity_id
_entity_poly.type
_entity_poly.pdbx_seq_one_letter_code
_entity_poly.pdbx_strand_id
1 'polypeptide(L)'
;MFLREWEDGDIESLYQMSSDPIVMEYFPALLSKNHSERFFEKMKTHFAEFGYGLWALETKQTKEWVGFTGFLNVTFYASFTPAVVIGWK
;
A
#
# COMPACT_ATOMS: atom_id res chain seq x y z
N MET A 1 -3.87 -13.39 -9.64
CA MET A 1 -3.24 -12.18 -9.09
C MET A 1 -1.74 -12.25 -9.33
N PHE A 2 -1.12 -11.10 -9.61
CA PHE A 2 0.32 -10.87 -9.60
C PHE A 2 0.64 -9.83 -8.54
N LEU A 3 1.72 -10.03 -7.80
CA LEU A 3 2.28 -9.06 -6.87
C LEU A 3 3.50 -8.45 -7.56
N ARG A 4 3.53 -7.13 -7.68
CA ARG A 4 4.65 -6.40 -8.29
C ARG A 4 5.01 -5.16 -7.49
N GLU A 5 6.18 -4.61 -7.78
CA GLU A 5 6.60 -3.31 -7.28
C GLU A 5 5.66 -2.20 -7.78
N TRP A 6 5.64 -1.09 -7.05
CA TRP A 6 4.85 0.08 -7.39
C TRP A 6 5.41 0.79 -8.61
N GLU A 7 4.52 1.21 -9.49
CA GLU A 7 4.82 2.02 -10.67
C GLU A 7 4.13 3.38 -10.55
N ASP A 8 4.69 4.42 -11.14
CA ASP A 8 4.18 5.79 -10.98
C ASP A 8 2.72 5.96 -11.45
N GLY A 9 2.24 5.07 -12.34
CA GLY A 9 0.84 5.03 -12.77
C GLY A 9 -0.14 4.56 -11.69
N ASP A 10 0.32 3.88 -10.64
CA ASP A 10 -0.55 3.32 -9.60
C ASP A 10 -1.08 4.39 -8.63
N ILE A 11 -0.47 5.58 -8.61
CA ILE A 11 -0.85 6.64 -7.67
C ILE A 11 -2.31 7.07 -7.83
N GLU A 12 -2.80 7.10 -9.08
CA GLU A 12 -4.18 7.49 -9.34
C GLU A 12 -5.15 6.40 -8.87
N SER A 13 -4.88 5.13 -9.19
CA SER A 13 -5.67 3.99 -8.70
C SER A 13 -5.68 3.91 -7.17
N LEU A 14 -4.53 4.14 -6.54
CA LEU A 14 -4.41 4.21 -5.08
C LEU A 14 -5.24 5.37 -4.51
N TYR A 15 -5.21 6.54 -5.13
CA TYR A 15 -6.02 7.68 -4.69
C TYR A 15 -7.51 7.39 -4.81
N GLN A 16 -7.98 6.90 -5.97
CA GLN A 16 -9.39 6.55 -6.17
C GLN A 16 -9.86 5.56 -5.10
N MET A 17 -9.13 4.48 -4.89
CA MET A 17 -9.43 3.47 -3.87
C MET A 17 -9.37 4.02 -2.44
N SER A 18 -8.41 4.92 -2.14
CA SER A 18 -8.27 5.51 -0.81
C SER A 18 -9.27 6.64 -0.52
N SER A 19 -10.01 7.07 -1.54
CA SER A 19 -11.09 8.05 -1.45
C SER A 19 -12.49 7.41 -1.50
N ASP A 20 -12.56 6.10 -1.75
CA ASP A 20 -13.81 5.34 -1.79
C ASP A 20 -14.32 5.06 -0.35
N PRO A 21 -15.53 5.51 0.01
CA PRO A 21 -16.09 5.31 1.34
C PRO A 21 -16.38 3.84 1.70
N ILE A 22 -16.59 2.97 0.72
CA ILE A 22 -16.80 1.54 0.95
C ILE A 22 -15.46 0.88 1.31
N VAL A 23 -14.40 1.18 0.57
CA VAL A 23 -13.06 0.63 0.86
C VAL A 23 -12.53 1.13 2.20
N MET A 24 -12.85 2.39 2.52
CA MET A 24 -12.31 3.08 3.69
C MET A 24 -13.21 3.00 4.94
N GLU A 25 -14.28 2.19 4.92
CA GLU A 25 -15.27 2.07 6.02
C GLU A 25 -14.62 1.84 7.40
N TYR A 26 -13.56 1.03 7.44
CA TYR A 26 -12.84 0.67 8.68
C TYR A 26 -11.57 1.49 8.91
N PHE A 27 -11.33 2.51 8.08
CA PHE A 27 -10.20 3.42 8.22
C PHE A 27 -10.63 4.72 8.92
N PRO A 28 -9.72 5.43 9.60
CA PRO A 28 -10.08 6.63 10.36
C PRO A 28 -10.66 7.78 9.51
N ALA A 29 -10.29 7.85 8.23
CA ALA A 29 -10.75 8.86 7.30
C ALA A 29 -10.45 8.47 5.85
N LEU A 30 -11.19 9.05 4.89
CA LEU A 30 -10.81 9.05 3.47
C LEU A 30 -9.47 9.77 3.30
N LEU A 31 -8.65 9.30 2.35
CA LEU A 31 -7.36 9.94 2.07
C LEU A 31 -7.50 10.95 0.93
N SER A 32 -6.91 12.13 1.14
CA SER A 32 -6.67 13.08 0.05
C SER A 32 -5.55 12.59 -0.86
N LYS A 33 -5.46 13.15 -2.07
CA LYS A 33 -4.39 12.84 -3.02
C LYS A 33 -2.99 12.98 -2.40
N ASN A 34 -2.76 14.03 -1.62
CA ASN A 34 -1.47 14.23 -0.95
C ASN A 34 -1.16 13.15 0.10
N HIS A 35 -2.16 12.63 0.82
CA HIS A 35 -1.94 11.52 1.75
C HIS A 35 -1.60 10.23 1.00
N SER A 36 -2.27 9.96 -0.12
CA SER A 36 -1.97 8.82 -0.99
C SER A 36 -0.57 8.92 -1.60
N GLU A 37 -0.12 10.10 -2.03
CA GLU A 37 1.25 10.35 -2.53
C GLU A 37 2.30 10.05 -1.45
N ARG A 38 2.08 10.54 -0.22
CA ARG A 38 3.00 10.25 0.90
C ARG A 38 3.05 8.76 1.23
N PHE A 39 1.91 8.06 1.18
CA PHE A 39 1.87 6.62 1.37
C PHE A 39 2.64 5.89 0.27
N PHE A 40 2.41 6.25 -0.98
CA PHE A 40 3.07 5.67 -2.16
C PHE A 40 4.60 5.81 -2.08
N GLU A 41 5.10 7.02 -1.80
CA GLU A 41 6.54 7.26 -1.62
C GLU A 41 7.13 6.46 -0.45
N LYS A 42 6.38 6.34 0.65
CA LYS A 42 6.79 5.50 1.79
C LYS A 42 6.91 4.02 1.36
N MET A 43 6.00 3.52 0.52
CA MET A 43 6.06 2.13 0.05
C MET A 43 7.27 1.90 -0.86
N LYS A 44 7.51 2.81 -1.81
CA LYS A 44 8.71 2.74 -2.68
C LYS A 44 10.00 2.79 -1.86
N THR A 45 10.07 3.67 -0.87
CA THR A 45 11.23 3.80 0.02
C THR A 45 11.46 2.53 0.84
N HIS A 46 10.41 1.98 1.47
CA HIS A 46 10.51 0.75 2.25
C HIS A 46 10.93 -0.43 1.37
N PHE A 47 10.38 -0.54 0.16
CA PHE A 47 10.77 -1.58 -0.78
C PHE A 47 12.25 -1.49 -1.17
N ALA A 48 12.74 -0.29 -1.48
CA ALA A 48 14.14 -0.06 -1.82
C ALA A 48 15.10 -0.38 -0.66
N GLU A 49 14.67 -0.16 0.59
CA GLU A 49 15.48 -0.41 1.78
C GLU A 49 15.52 -1.90 2.17
N PHE A 50 14.39 -2.61 2.09
CA PHE A 50 14.25 -3.96 2.65
C PHE A 50 14.10 -5.07 1.60
N GLY A 51 13.87 -4.74 0.33
CA GLY A 51 13.64 -5.71 -0.76
C GLY A 51 12.27 -6.38 -0.74
N TYR A 52 11.36 -5.93 0.14
CA TYR A 52 9.97 -6.34 0.22
C TYR A 52 9.12 -5.20 0.80
N GLY A 53 7.81 -5.27 0.64
CA GLY A 53 6.91 -4.23 1.13
C GLY A 53 5.44 -4.61 0.95
N LEU A 54 4.57 -3.61 0.89
CA LEU A 54 3.25 -3.79 0.29
C LEU A 54 3.42 -3.77 -1.23
N TRP A 55 3.06 -4.85 -1.91
CA TRP A 55 3.08 -4.93 -3.37
C TRP A 55 1.77 -4.41 -3.96
N ALA A 56 1.86 -3.78 -5.13
CA ALA A 56 0.70 -3.53 -5.96
C ALA A 56 0.15 -4.86 -6.50
N LEU A 57 -1.17 -4.99 -6.54
CA LEU A 57 -1.88 -6.18 -6.99
C LEU A 57 -2.47 -5.95 -8.37
N GLU A 58 -2.20 -6.90 -9.26
CA GLU A 58 -2.82 -6.93 -10.59
C GLU A 58 -3.58 -8.23 -10.85
N THR A 59 -4.64 -8.16 -11.66
CA THR A 59 -5.28 -9.36 -12.20
C THR A 59 -4.34 -10.06 -13.19
N LYS A 60 -4.45 -11.39 -13.29
CA LYS A 60 -3.62 -12.17 -14.23
C LYS A 60 -3.95 -11.92 -15.70
N GLN A 61 -5.22 -11.60 -15.98
CA GLN A 61 -5.78 -11.58 -17.33
C GLN A 61 -5.76 -10.18 -17.93
N THR A 62 -6.21 -9.18 -17.18
CA THR A 62 -6.38 -7.80 -17.68
C THR A 62 -5.25 -6.87 -17.26
N LYS A 63 -4.37 -7.30 -16.34
CA LYS A 63 -3.35 -6.44 -15.70
C LYS A 63 -3.97 -5.24 -14.98
N GLU A 64 -5.25 -5.33 -14.66
CA GLU A 64 -5.97 -4.31 -13.91
C GLU A 64 -5.45 -4.27 -12.49
N TRP A 65 -5.19 -3.06 -11.99
CA TRP A 65 -4.78 -2.80 -10.62
C TRP A 65 -5.97 -2.98 -9.68
N VAL A 66 -5.80 -3.75 -8.60
CA VAL A 66 -6.90 -4.15 -7.70
C VAL A 66 -6.59 -3.92 -6.22
N GLY A 67 -5.52 -3.18 -5.92
CA GLY A 67 -5.15 -2.83 -4.55
C GLY A 67 -3.71 -3.15 -4.22
N PHE A 68 -3.44 -3.40 -2.95
CA PHE A 68 -2.13 -3.82 -2.48
C PHE A 68 -2.20 -4.83 -1.34
N THR A 69 -1.15 -5.62 -1.17
CA THR A 69 -0.95 -6.45 0.02
C THR A 69 0.52 -6.73 0.27
N GLY A 70 0.89 -7.07 1.50
CA GLY A 70 2.24 -7.53 1.81
C GLY A 70 2.64 -7.24 3.23
N PHE A 71 3.91 -6.93 3.42
CA PHE A 71 4.53 -6.82 4.73
C PHE A 71 5.21 -5.46 4.94
N LEU A 72 5.14 -4.93 6.15
CA LEU A 72 5.86 -3.71 6.55
C LEU A 72 6.58 -3.89 7.87
N ASN A 73 7.77 -3.32 7.97
CA ASN A 73 8.49 -3.22 9.25
C ASN A 73 7.81 -2.20 10.15
N VAL A 74 7.62 -2.56 11.42
CA VAL A 74 7.18 -1.63 12.46
C VAL A 74 8.33 -0.69 12.80
N THR A 75 8.12 0.62 12.65
CA THR A 75 9.16 1.64 12.86
C THR A 75 9.08 2.34 14.22
N PHE A 76 8.02 2.11 15.01
CA PHE A 76 7.90 2.65 16.36
C PHE A 76 8.48 1.67 17.39
N TYR A 77 8.85 2.16 18.57
CA TYR A 77 9.33 1.31 19.67
C TYR A 77 8.16 0.74 20.49
N ALA A 78 8.16 -0.58 20.68
CA ALA A 78 7.31 -1.26 21.66
C ALA A 78 7.97 -2.57 22.13
N SER A 79 7.48 -3.14 23.23
CA SER A 79 8.05 -4.36 23.83
C SER A 79 8.08 -5.59 22.91
N PHE A 80 7.27 -5.60 21.86
CA PHE A 80 7.20 -6.67 20.86
C PHE A 80 8.01 -6.38 19.58
N THR A 81 8.73 -5.26 19.51
CA THR A 81 9.53 -4.88 18.33
C THR A 81 10.96 -5.43 18.45
N PRO A 82 11.64 -5.80 17.35
CA PRO A 82 11.23 -5.64 15.94
C PRO A 82 10.07 -6.56 15.55
N ALA A 83 9.15 -6.05 14.74
CA ALA A 83 7.99 -6.78 14.27
C ALA A 83 7.67 -6.42 12.81
N VAL A 84 6.99 -7.34 12.14
CA VAL A 84 6.48 -7.17 10.78
C VAL A 84 4.96 -7.22 10.84
N VAL A 85 4.30 -6.26 10.20
CA VAL A 85 2.84 -6.25 10.05
C VAL A 85 2.47 -6.70 8.65
N ILE A 86 1.33 -7.39 8.55
CA ILE A 86 0.66 -7.64 7.27
C ILE A 86 -0.37 -6.54 7.04
N GLY A 87 -0.46 -6.06 5.81
CA GLY A 87 -1.45 -5.06 5.41
C GLY A 87 -2.05 -5.40 4.05
N TRP A 88 -3.28 -4.96 3.84
CA TRP A 88 -3.95 -5.02 2.55
C TRP A 88 -4.99 -3.91 2.46
N LYS A 89 -5.27 -3.52 1.22
CA LYS A 89 -6.41 -2.70 0.86
C LYS A 89 -6.78 -3.01 -0.58
#